data_AF-A0A3D4BBN3-F1
#
_entry.id   AF-A0A3D4BBN3-F1
#
_cell.length_a   1.000
_cell.length_b   1.000
_cell.length_c   1.000
_cell.angle_alpha   90.00
_cell.angle_beta   90.00
_cell.angle_gamma   90.00
#
_symmetry.space_group_name_H-M   'P 1'
#
loop_
_entity.id
_entity.type
_entity.pdbx_description
1 polymer ?
#
loop_
_entity_poly.entity_id
_entity_poly.type
_entity_poly.pdbx_seq_one_letter_code
_entity_poly.pdbx_strand_id
1 'polypeptide(L)'
;LVDALNAFSKLMEINRYYQEEELNVLKMNTEDPGIFSDLICLYLNLSYDERKLVINTPDHPKRLALAVRYIEETIQRAIIGKETTDRTQVVIEEGQREFYLRQQLQTIKQMLGEGDEQEAEIKALEDRMKQARLEGDIRETVE
;
A
#
# COMPACT_ATOMS: atom_id res chain seq x y z
N LEU A 1 7.47 -2.78 -33.62
CA LEU A 1 8.60 -2.17 -32.89
C LEU A 1 8.20 -0.84 -32.28
N VAL A 2 7.72 0.12 -33.08
CA VAL A 2 7.16 1.39 -32.57
C VAL A 2 6.05 1.15 -31.54
N ASP A 3 5.12 0.24 -31.83
CA ASP A 3 4.04 -0.09 -30.88
C ASP A 3 4.56 -0.67 -29.57
N ALA A 4 5.63 -1.48 -29.64
CA ALA A 4 6.28 -2.05 -28.45
C ALA A 4 6.97 -0.98 -27.61
N LEU A 5 7.62 0.01 -28.24
CA LEU A 5 8.20 1.16 -27.55
C LEU A 5 7.13 2.04 -26.90
N ASN A 6 6.00 2.25 -27.57
CA ASN A 6 4.88 3.00 -27.01
C ASN A 6 4.26 2.27 -25.82
N ALA A 7 4.08 0.95 -25.93
CA ALA A 7 3.62 0.11 -24.84
C ALA A 7 4.58 0.14 -23.64
N PHE A 8 5.90 0.03 -23.90
CA PHE A 8 6.91 0.12 -22.84
C PHE A 8 6.93 1.51 -22.17
N SER A 9 6.85 2.59 -22.96
CA SER A 9 6.75 3.95 -22.42
C SER A 9 5.53 4.11 -21.50
N LYS A 10 4.37 3.58 -21.90
CA LYS A 10 3.16 3.57 -21.07
C LYS A 10 3.36 2.77 -19.77
N LEU A 11 4.11 1.66 -19.82
CA LEU A 11 4.43 0.88 -18.63
C LEU A 11 5.29 1.70 -17.64
N MET A 12 6.24 2.49 -18.13
CA MET A 12 7.08 3.37 -17.29
C MET A 12 6.27 4.46 -16.59
N GLU A 13 5.26 5.03 -17.25
CA GLU A 13 4.37 6.04 -16.65
C GLU A 13 3.57 5.49 -15.47
N ILE A 14 3.20 4.21 -15.53
CA ILE A 14 2.40 3.54 -14.50
C ILE A 14 3.29 3.01 -13.37
N ASN A 15 4.46 2.49 -13.72
CA ASN A 15 5.37 1.83 -12.79
C ASN A 15 6.76 2.49 -12.80
N ARG A 16 7.08 3.18 -11.70
CA ARG A 16 8.39 3.86 -11.47
C ARG A 16 9.57 2.91 -11.27
N TYR A 17 9.35 1.59 -11.34
CA TYR A 17 10.42 0.60 -11.34
C TYR A 17 11.38 0.81 -12.51
N TYR A 18 10.83 1.13 -13.70
CA TYR A 18 11.59 1.30 -14.94
C TYR A 18 12.17 2.71 -15.07
N GLN A 19 13.39 2.82 -15.58
CA GLN A 19 14.15 4.07 -15.72
C GLN A 19 14.31 4.50 -17.19
N GLU A 20 14.62 5.78 -17.42
CA GLU A 20 14.80 6.33 -18.78
C GLU A 20 15.94 5.67 -19.55
N GLU A 21 16.97 5.19 -18.86
CA GLU A 21 18.10 4.49 -19.47
C GLU A 21 17.65 3.23 -20.21
N GLU A 22 16.70 2.49 -19.67
CA GLU A 22 16.19 1.24 -20.25
C GLU A 22 15.45 1.52 -21.56
N LEU A 23 14.64 2.58 -21.58
CA LEU A 23 13.97 3.05 -22.79
C LEU A 23 14.96 3.50 -23.86
N ASN A 24 16.03 4.18 -23.46
CA ASN A 24 17.08 4.63 -24.38
C ASN A 24 17.81 3.43 -25.00
N VAL A 25 18.15 2.41 -24.21
CA VAL A 25 18.75 1.17 -24.73
C VAL A 25 17.80 0.49 -25.73
N LEU A 26 16.51 0.41 -25.45
CA LEU A 26 15.53 -0.15 -26.39
C LEU A 26 15.46 0.65 -27.70
N LYS A 27 15.45 1.99 -27.63
CA LYS A 27 15.45 2.86 -28.82
C LYS A 27 16.71 2.69 -29.68
N MET A 28 17.87 2.48 -29.07
CA MET A 28 19.13 2.27 -29.79
C MET A 28 19.19 0.92 -30.51
N ASN A 29 18.38 -0.06 -30.10
CA ASN A 29 18.40 -1.42 -30.64
C ASN A 29 17.18 -1.76 -31.51
N THR A 30 16.50 -0.75 -32.07
CA THR A 30 15.31 -0.98 -32.93
C THR A 30 15.62 -1.58 -34.30
N GLU A 31 16.90 -1.66 -34.68
CA GLU A 31 17.32 -2.20 -35.99
C GLU A 31 17.26 -3.73 -36.05
N ASP A 32 17.42 -4.41 -34.92
CA ASP A 32 17.33 -5.86 -34.81
C ASP A 32 16.12 -6.27 -33.94
N PRO A 33 15.02 -6.76 -34.56
CA PRO A 33 13.82 -7.18 -33.84
C PRO A 33 14.09 -8.30 -32.83
N GLY A 34 15.12 -9.11 -33.07
CA GLY A 34 15.50 -10.20 -32.19
C GLY A 34 16.11 -9.70 -30.90
N ILE A 35 17.18 -8.90 -31.02
CA ILE A 35 17.83 -8.25 -29.87
C ILE A 35 16.83 -7.38 -29.11
N PHE A 36 16.00 -6.62 -29.83
CA PHE A 36 14.97 -5.79 -29.21
C PHE A 36 13.97 -6.61 -28.37
N SER A 37 13.53 -7.77 -28.86
CA SER A 37 12.61 -8.65 -28.13
C SER A 37 13.26 -9.24 -26.88
N ASP A 38 14.53 -9.61 -26.98
CA ASP A 38 15.30 -10.15 -25.86
C ASP A 38 15.54 -9.08 -24.78
N LEU A 39 15.83 -7.84 -25.19
CA LEU A 39 15.97 -6.68 -24.29
C LEU A 39 14.67 -6.36 -23.57
N ILE A 40 13.53 -6.38 -24.26
CA ILE A 40 12.22 -6.23 -23.61
C ILE A 40 12.07 -7.29 -22.52
N CYS A 41 12.38 -8.56 -22.82
CA CYS A 41 12.21 -9.65 -21.86
C CYS A 41 13.22 -9.64 -20.72
N LEU A 42 14.35 -8.95 -20.88
CA LEU A 42 15.30 -8.68 -19.80
C LEU A 42 14.72 -7.66 -18.81
N TYR A 43 14.12 -6.59 -19.32
CA TYR A 43 13.56 -5.53 -18.47
C TYR A 43 12.26 -5.95 -17.81
N LEU A 44 11.40 -6.68 -18.53
CA LEU A 44 10.21 -7.26 -17.94
C LEU A 44 10.62 -8.33 -16.91
N ASN A 45 10.14 -8.20 -15.67
CA ASN A 45 10.37 -9.18 -14.61
C ASN A 45 9.56 -10.47 -14.83
N LEU A 46 9.87 -11.19 -15.92
CA LEU A 46 9.19 -12.41 -16.34
C LEU A 46 9.68 -13.63 -15.55
N SER A 47 8.79 -14.60 -15.40
CA SER A 47 9.14 -15.92 -14.87
C SER A 47 10.17 -16.63 -15.75
N TYR A 48 10.79 -17.69 -15.21
CA TYR A 48 11.77 -18.48 -15.95
C TYR A 48 11.17 -19.10 -17.22
N ASP A 49 9.95 -19.64 -17.12
CA ASP A 49 9.28 -20.31 -18.23
C ASP A 49 8.90 -19.33 -19.35
N GLU A 50 8.46 -18.12 -19.00
CA GLU A 50 8.16 -17.07 -19.97
C GLU A 50 9.42 -16.60 -20.71
N ARG A 51 10.53 -16.38 -19.99
CA ARG A 51 11.83 -16.05 -20.61
C ARG A 51 12.30 -17.16 -21.55
N LYS A 52 12.17 -18.41 -21.11
CA LYS A 52 12.51 -19.59 -21.92
C LYS A 52 11.67 -19.66 -23.19
N LEU A 53 10.38 -19.31 -23.13
CA LEU A 53 9.50 -19.32 -24.29
C LEU A 53 9.93 -18.29 -25.34
N VAL A 54 10.27 -17.07 -24.91
CA VAL A 54 10.73 -16.00 -25.81
C VAL A 54 12.04 -16.39 -26.48
N ILE A 55 13.04 -16.80 -25.72
CA ILE A 55 14.38 -17.13 -26.24
C ILE A 55 14.33 -18.32 -27.20
N ASN A 56 13.46 -19.30 -26.96
CA ASN A 56 13.31 -20.47 -27.83
C ASN A 56 12.41 -20.22 -29.06
N THR A 57 11.96 -18.98 -29.29
CA THR A 57 11.16 -18.63 -30.48
C THR A 57 12.08 -18.09 -31.59
N PRO A 58 12.46 -18.89 -32.60
CA PRO A 58 13.43 -18.47 -33.63
C PRO A 58 12.85 -17.44 -34.61
N ASP A 59 11.53 -17.43 -34.77
CA ASP A 59 10.82 -16.56 -35.70
C ASP A 59 10.69 -15.14 -35.11
N HIS A 60 11.43 -14.18 -35.68
CA HIS A 60 11.53 -12.81 -35.18
C HIS A 60 10.18 -12.10 -35.03
N PRO A 61 9.28 -12.08 -36.03
CA PRO A 61 7.92 -11.59 -35.88
C PRO A 61 7.14 -12.20 -34.71
N LYS A 62 7.20 -13.52 -34.53
CA LYS A 62 6.49 -14.21 -33.44
C LYS A 62 7.09 -13.89 -32.08
N ARG A 63 8.42 -13.82 -31.99
CA ARG A 63 9.13 -13.46 -30.77
C ARG A 63 8.78 -12.03 -30.33
N LEU A 64 8.72 -11.09 -31.28
CA LEU A 64 8.31 -9.72 -31.01
C LEU A 64 6.85 -9.64 -30.57
N ALA A 65 5.93 -10.35 -31.22
CA ALA A 65 4.54 -10.40 -30.81
C ALA A 65 4.37 -10.95 -29.40
N LEU A 66 5.16 -11.97 -29.03
CA LEU A 66 5.17 -12.54 -27.69
C LEU A 66 5.70 -11.53 -26.66
N ALA A 67 6.79 -10.83 -26.97
CA ALA A 67 7.34 -9.77 -26.11
C ALA A 67 6.33 -8.64 -25.88
N VAL A 68 5.63 -8.19 -26.93
CA VAL A 68 4.55 -7.19 -26.82
C VAL A 68 3.42 -7.67 -25.91
N ARG A 69 2.99 -8.92 -26.07
CA ARG A 69 1.96 -9.52 -25.20
C ARG A 69 2.37 -9.46 -23.73
N TYR A 70 3.63 -9.78 -23.42
CA TYR A 70 4.14 -9.70 -22.06
C TYR A 70 4.22 -8.28 -21.51
N ILE A 71 4.52 -7.27 -22.36
CA ILE A 71 4.41 -5.87 -21.97
C ILE A 71 2.96 -5.55 -21.57
N GLU A 72 1.99 -5.92 -22.40
CA GLU A 72 0.57 -5.65 -22.15
C GLU A 72 0.07 -6.31 -20.86
N GLU A 73 0.40 -7.59 -20.63
CA GLU A 73 0.09 -8.29 -19.39
C GLU A 73 0.72 -7.60 -18.17
N THR A 74 1.95 -7.09 -18.31
CA THR A 74 2.64 -6.35 -17.25
C THR A 74 1.98 -5.01 -16.96
N ILE A 75 1.50 -4.30 -17.99
CA ILE A 75 0.71 -3.08 -17.84
C ILE A 75 -0.57 -3.37 -17.04
N GLN A 76 -1.29 -4.44 -17.38
CA GLN A 76 -2.51 -4.80 -16.64
C GLN A 76 -2.23 -5.09 -15.17
N ARG A 77 -1.17 -5.86 -14.87
CA ARG A 77 -0.74 -6.10 -13.48
C ARG A 77 -0.37 -4.80 -12.76
N ALA A 78 0.32 -3.89 -13.43
CA ALA A 78 0.71 -2.60 -12.85
C ALA A 78 -0.51 -1.71 -12.55
N ILE A 79 -1.51 -1.68 -13.43
CA ILE A 79 -2.75 -0.93 -13.22
C ILE A 79 -3.49 -1.45 -11.99
N ILE A 80 -3.68 -2.77 -11.88
CA ILE A 80 -4.35 -3.40 -10.73
C ILE A 80 -3.58 -3.12 -9.43
N GLY A 81 -2.24 -3.22 -9.47
CA GLY A 81 -1.39 -2.91 -8.33
C GLY A 81 -1.51 -1.46 -7.87
N LYS A 82 -1.56 -0.52 -8.82
CA LYS A 82 -1.78 0.90 -8.54
C LYS A 82 -3.15 1.16 -7.93
N GLU A 83 -4.22 0.63 -8.52
CA GLU A 83 -5.58 0.78 -8.00
C GLU A 83 -5.72 0.20 -6.58
N THR A 84 -5.07 -0.93 -6.30
CA THR A 84 -5.06 -1.54 -4.96
C THR A 84 -4.32 -0.65 -3.95
N THR A 85 -3.19 -0.07 -4.36
CA THR A 85 -2.40 0.85 -3.52
C THR A 85 -3.21 2.11 -3.21
N ASP A 86 -3.82 2.71 -4.25
CA ASP A 86 -4.63 3.93 -4.11
C ASP A 86 -5.84 3.69 -3.18
N ARG A 87 -6.53 2.56 -3.32
CA ARG A 87 -7.62 2.17 -2.40
C ARG A 87 -7.15 2.02 -0.96
N THR A 88 -6.01 1.36 -0.76
CA THR A 88 -5.44 1.17 0.58
C THR A 88 -5.07 2.50 1.21
N GLN A 89 -4.52 3.42 0.42
CA GLN A 89 -4.16 4.77 0.86
C GLN A 89 -5.38 5.57 1.33
N VAL A 90 -6.50 5.53 0.59
CA VAL A 90 -7.76 6.18 1.00
C VAL A 90 -8.24 5.66 2.36
N VAL A 91 -8.22 4.33 2.56
CA VAL A 91 -8.64 3.71 3.82
C VAL A 91 -7.73 4.15 4.99
N ILE A 92 -6.42 4.25 4.76
CA ILE A 92 -5.47 4.73 5.76
C ILE A 92 -5.74 6.20 6.11
N GLU A 93 -5.97 7.06 5.12
CA GLU A 93 -6.24 8.48 5.33
C GLU A 93 -7.55 8.72 6.10
N GLU A 94 -8.59 7.97 5.79
CA GLU A 94 -9.85 8.01 6.54
C GLU A 94 -9.66 7.59 8.00
N GLY A 95 -8.95 6.49 8.23
CA GLY A 95 -8.64 6.01 9.59
C GLY A 95 -7.78 7.00 10.39
N GLN A 96 -6.78 7.61 9.76
CA GLN A 96 -5.96 8.66 10.38
C GLN A 96 -6.81 9.89 10.74
N ARG A 97 -7.70 10.32 9.84
CA ARG A 97 -8.60 11.44 10.10
C ARG A 97 -9.53 11.14 11.27
N GLU A 98 -10.13 9.95 11.30
CA GLU A 98 -11.01 9.55 12.41
C GLU A 98 -10.25 9.50 13.74
N PHE A 99 -9.07 8.87 13.76
CA PHE A 99 -8.22 8.83 14.95
C PHE A 99 -7.89 10.23 15.47
N TYR A 100 -7.51 11.14 14.57
CA TYR A 100 -7.18 12.51 14.92
C TYR A 100 -8.39 13.25 15.52
N LEU A 101 -9.57 13.15 14.90
CA LEU A 101 -10.80 13.77 15.41
C LEU A 101 -11.21 13.21 16.78
N ARG A 102 -11.05 11.90 17.01
CA ARG A 102 -11.31 11.28 18.31
C ARG A 102 -10.37 11.83 19.39
N GLN A 103 -9.09 12.00 19.07
CA GLN A 103 -8.12 12.61 19.99
C GLN A 103 -8.49 14.07 20.28
N GLN A 104 -8.90 14.85 19.28
CA GLN A 104 -9.37 16.22 19.50
C GLN A 104 -10.59 16.27 20.43
N LEU A 105 -11.57 15.39 20.22
CA LEU A 105 -12.75 15.32 21.10
C LEU A 105 -12.39 14.92 22.53
N GLN A 106 -11.48 13.97 22.72
CA GLN A 106 -11.00 13.58 24.05
C GLN A 106 -10.32 14.75 24.76
N THR A 107 -9.47 15.49 24.04
CA THR A 107 -8.83 16.70 24.58
C THR A 107 -9.85 17.78 24.93
N ILE A 108 -10.87 18.01 24.10
CA ILE A 108 -11.95 18.97 24.41
C ILE A 108 -12.71 18.56 25.67
N LYS A 109 -13.09 17.28 25.81
CA LYS A 109 -13.78 16.77 27.01
C LYS A 109 -12.94 16.95 28.27
N GLN A 110 -11.63 16.75 28.19
CA GLN A 110 -10.71 17.04 29.28
C GLN A 110 -10.65 18.55 29.59
N MET A 111 -10.58 19.42 28.57
CA MET A 111 -10.58 20.87 28.75
C MET A 111 -11.90 21.41 29.35
N LEU A 112 -13.03 20.79 29.02
CA LEU A 112 -14.35 21.13 29.55
C LEU A 112 -14.58 20.60 30.98
N GLY A 113 -13.67 19.79 31.53
CA GLY A 113 -13.83 19.19 32.85
C GLY A 113 -14.82 18.02 32.92
N GLU A 114 -15.42 17.62 31.77
CA GLU A 114 -16.42 16.54 31.70
C GLU A 114 -15.83 15.15 31.98
N GLY A 115 -14.50 14.99 31.87
CA GLY A 115 -13.80 13.77 32.27
C GLY A 115 -13.62 13.63 33.79
N ASP A 116 -13.48 14.74 34.50
CA ASP A 116 -13.19 14.77 35.95
C ASP A 116 -14.46 14.66 36.79
N GLU A 117 -15.60 15.21 36.37
CA GLU A 117 -16.83 15.18 37.19
C GLU A 117 -17.39 13.76 37.36
N GLN A 118 -17.44 12.96 36.29
CA GLN A 118 -17.90 11.57 36.40
C GLN A 118 -16.93 10.70 37.20
N GLU A 119 -15.61 10.86 37.00
CA GLU A 119 -14.61 10.13 37.79
C GLU A 119 -14.61 10.58 39.26
N ALA A 120 -14.80 11.88 39.53
CA ALA A 120 -14.91 12.42 40.89
C ALA A 120 -16.20 11.96 41.59
N GLU A 121 -17.33 11.91 40.90
CA GLU A 121 -18.60 11.44 41.45
C GLU A 121 -18.55 9.93 41.76
N ILE A 122 -17.97 9.14 40.86
CA ILE A 122 -17.73 7.71 41.08
C ILE A 122 -16.82 7.50 42.29
N LYS A 123 -15.72 8.24 42.38
CA LYS A 123 -14.77 8.15 43.52
C LYS A 123 -15.42 8.55 44.84
N ALA A 124 -16.25 9.60 44.83
CA ALA A 124 -17.01 10.03 46.00
C ALA A 124 -18.04 8.97 46.44
N LEU A 125 -18.70 8.28 45.50
CA LEU A 125 -19.61 7.17 45.81
C LEU A 125 -18.86 5.95 46.37
N GLU A 126 -17.70 5.61 45.82
CA GLU A 126 -16.85 4.53 46.33
C GLU A 126 -16.36 4.80 47.76
N ASP A 127 -15.95 6.05 48.06
CA ASP A 127 -15.51 6.44 49.39
C ASP A 127 -16.67 6.40 50.41
N ARG A 128 -17.87 6.83 50.02
CA ARG A 128 -19.08 6.70 50.86
C ARG A 128 -19.45 5.25 51.10
N MET A 129 -19.29 4.36 50.11
CA MET A 129 -19.49 2.92 50.29
C MET A 129 -18.45 2.29 51.22
N LYS A 130 -17.18 2.70 51.13
CA LYS A 130 -16.13 2.25 52.06
C LYS A 130 -16.41 2.72 53.48
N GLN A 131 -16.75 3.99 53.68
CA GLN A 131 -17.14 4.52 54.98
C GLN A 131 -18.36 3.79 55.55
N ALA A 132 -19.41 3.58 54.77
CA ALA A 132 -20.59 2.84 55.22
C ALA A 132 -20.28 1.36 55.54
N ARG A 133 -19.33 0.74 54.84
CA ARG A 133 -18.84 -0.62 55.17
C ARG A 133 -17.98 -0.64 56.44
N LEU A 134 -17.15 0.37 56.66
CA LEU A 134 -16.32 0.55 57.87
C LEU A 134 -17.16 0.89 59.12
N GLU A 135 -18.31 1.55 58.94
CA GLU A 135 -19.25 1.80 60.05
C GLU A 135 -20.04 0.54 60.44
N GLY A 136 -20.19 -0.42 59.51
CA GLY A 136 -20.90 -1.67 59.74
C GLY A 136 -20.03 -2.84 60.24
N ASP A 137 -18.70 -2.75 60.11
CA ASP A 137 -17.78 -3.81 60.50
C ASP A 137 -16.50 -3.22 61.11
N ILE A 138 -16.36 -3.41 62.43
CA ILE A 138 -15.11 -3.31 63.21
C ILE A 138 -14.63 -1.88 63.51
N ARG A 139 -15.22 -1.30 64.56
CA ARG A 139 -14.58 -0.30 65.45
C ARG A 139 -13.72 -0.95 66.55
N GLU A 140 -13.24 -2.17 66.32
CA GLU A 140 -12.52 -2.95 67.33
C GLU A 140 -11.14 -3.34 66.82
N THR A 141 -10.27 -2.34 66.67
CA THR A 141 -8.81 -2.44 66.91
C THR A 141 -8.27 -1.01 66.89
N VAL A 142 -8.53 -0.27 67.97
CA VAL A 142 -7.66 0.80 68.42
C VAL A 142 -7.11 0.32 69.78
N GLU A 143 -6.18 -0.63 69.71
CA GLU A 143 -5.11 -0.89 70.68
C GLU A 143 -3.88 -1.35 69.91
#